data_AF-A0A559JBR7-F1
#
_entry.id   AF-A0A559JBR7-F1
#
_cell.length_a   1.000
_cell.length_b   1.000
_cell.length_c   1.000
_cell.angle_alpha   90.00
_cell.angle_beta   90.00
_cell.angle_gamma   90.00
#
_symmetry.space_group_name_H-M   'P 1'
#
loop_
_entity.id
_entity.type
_entity.pdbx_description
1 polymer ?
#
loop_
_entity_poly.entity_id
_entity_poly.type
_entity_poly.pdbx_seq_one_letter_code
_entity_poly.pdbx_strand_id
1 'polypeptide(L)'
;MTEKPIIVYFKTPEQAKKALDQMKNEFEIIESEVDRFDGYPGGGYDPNNPIMGDIPSLGSITLNGNFGQDSGILAATSTSASGMSSGGSGNMVSGYDIILTAIVSEENGDRAMQIAKECGCL
;
A
#
# COMPACT_ATOMS: atom_id res chain seq x y z
N MET A 1 -12.39 12.59 24.52
CA MET A 1 -11.29 11.90 23.82
C MET A 1 -11.11 12.60 22.51
N THR A 2 -9.94 13.19 22.28
CA THR A 2 -9.61 13.73 20.96
C THR A 2 -8.93 12.61 20.18
N GLU A 3 -9.37 12.38 18.96
CA GLU A 3 -8.85 11.36 18.06
C GLU A 3 -7.82 12.00 17.12
N LYS A 4 -6.73 11.28 16.84
CA LYS A 4 -5.68 11.71 15.92
C LYS A 4 -5.47 10.62 14.85
N PRO A 5 -5.76 10.91 13.58
CA PRO A 5 -5.47 10.00 12.50
C PRO A 5 -3.98 10.02 12.17
N ILE A 6 -3.43 8.85 11.89
CA ILE A 6 -2.06 8.64 11.44
C ILE A 6 -2.13 7.92 10.11
N ILE A 7 -1.46 8.51 9.12
CA ILE A 7 -1.37 7.98 7.76
C ILE A 7 0.11 7.91 7.43
N VAL A 8 0.62 6.69 7.24
CA VAL A 8 2.04 6.44 6.97
C VAL A 8 2.21 5.42 5.87
N TYR A 9 3.35 5.46 5.20
CA TYR A 9 3.62 4.65 4.02
C TYR A 9 4.74 3.64 4.27
N PHE A 10 4.58 2.42 3.76
CA PHE A 10 5.54 1.32 3.86
C PHE A 10 5.86 0.73 2.48
N LYS A 11 6.98 0.00 2.42
CA LYS A 11 7.42 -0.71 1.21
C LYS A 11 6.88 -2.15 1.14
N THR A 12 6.53 -2.72 2.29
CA THR A 12 5.98 -4.07 2.37
C THR A 12 4.82 -4.14 3.35
N PRO A 13 3.83 -5.02 3.09
CA PRO A 13 2.68 -5.19 4.01
C PRO A 13 3.12 -5.75 5.37
N GLU A 14 4.26 -6.44 5.43
CA GLU A 14 4.83 -6.98 6.65
C GLU A 14 5.32 -5.86 7.59
N GLN A 15 5.94 -4.80 7.04
CA GLN A 15 6.34 -3.63 7.83
C GLN A 15 5.13 -2.92 8.43
N ALA A 16 4.08 -2.71 7.63
CA ALA A 16 2.84 -2.09 8.08
C ALA A 16 2.14 -2.92 9.17
N LYS A 17 2.03 -4.24 8.98
CA LYS A 17 1.46 -5.15 9.99
C LYS A 17 2.28 -5.15 11.28
N LYS A 18 3.61 -5.20 11.19
CA LYS A 18 4.49 -5.14 12.36
C LYS A 18 4.32 -3.83 13.13
N ALA A 19 4.22 -2.69 12.44
CA ALA A 19 3.96 -1.40 13.08
C ALA A 19 2.60 -1.41 13.79
N LEU A 20 1.57 -1.90 13.11
CA LEU A 20 0.21 -2.00 13.67
C LEU A 20 0.16 -2.91 14.91
N ASP A 21 0.83 -4.06 14.88
CA ASP A 21 0.90 -4.99 16.01
C ASP A 21 1.64 -4.35 17.20
N GLN A 22 2.73 -3.61 16.96
CA GLN A 22 3.43 -2.87 18.02
C GLN A 22 2.56 -1.77 18.64
N MET A 23 1.84 -1.01 17.81
CA MET A 23 0.89 0.00 18.30
C MET A 23 -0.20 -0.63 19.17
N LYS A 24 -0.81 -1.75 18.73
CA LYS A 24 -1.86 -2.48 19.48
C LYS A 24 -1.38 -3.02 20.82
N ASN A 25 -0.08 -3.33 20.95
CA ASN A 25 0.50 -3.80 22.20
C ASN A 25 0.73 -2.67 23.21
N GLU A 26 0.84 -1.41 22.76
CA GLU A 26 1.10 -0.26 23.63
C GLU A 26 -0.16 0.52 23.99
N PHE A 27 -1.12 0.63 23.07
CA PHE A 27 -2.35 1.39 23.28
C PHE A 27 -3.51 0.87 22.41
N GLU A 28 -4.73 1.26 22.78
CA GLU A 28 -5.93 0.97 22.01
C GLU A 28 -5.92 1.75 20.69
N ILE A 29 -6.27 1.06 19.61
CA ILE A 29 -6.47 1.64 18.29
C ILE A 29 -7.97 1.63 18.02
N ILE A 30 -8.53 2.80 17.73
CA ILE A 30 -9.96 2.99 17.49
C ILE A 30 -10.36 2.31 16.18
N GLU A 31 -9.58 2.56 15.12
CA GLU A 31 -9.76 1.97 13.80
C GLU A 31 -8.43 1.89 13.08
N SER A 32 -8.23 0.85 12.25
CA SER A 32 -7.02 0.72 11.44
C SER A 32 -7.26 -0.03 10.15
N GLU A 33 -6.61 0.39 9.07
CA GLU A 33 -6.63 -0.25 7.78
C GLU A 33 -5.23 -0.27 7.16
N VAL A 34 -4.86 -1.41 6.58
CA VAL A 34 -3.65 -1.55 5.76
C VAL A 34 -4.11 -1.82 4.35
N ASP A 35 -3.81 -0.90 3.45
CA ASP A 35 -4.21 -0.99 2.06
C ASP A 35 -3.00 -0.89 1.13
N ARG A 36 -3.16 -1.38 -0.09
CA ARG A 36 -2.21 -1.22 -1.18
C ARG A 36 -2.77 -0.21 -2.18
N PHE A 37 -1.98 0.81 -2.49
CA PHE A 37 -2.34 1.82 -3.47
C PHE A 37 -1.37 1.82 -4.65
N ASP A 38 -1.84 2.36 -5.77
CA ASP A 38 -1.03 2.60 -6.97
C ASP A 38 -1.35 3.98 -7.55
N GLY A 39 -0.62 4.40 -8.59
CA GLY A 39 -0.87 5.64 -9.31
C GLY A 39 -2.11 5.60 -10.22
N TYR A 40 -2.78 4.46 -10.33
CA TYR A 40 -3.95 4.27 -11.17
C TYR A 40 -5.20 3.97 -10.35
N PRO A 41 -6.35 4.60 -10.67
CA PRO A 41 -7.59 4.36 -9.96
C PRO A 41 -8.16 2.98 -10.28
N GLY A 42 -8.71 2.31 -9.27
CA GLY A 42 -9.41 1.04 -9.41
C GLY A 42 -9.08 0.06 -8.29
N GLY A 43 -9.78 -1.07 -8.28
CA GLY A 43 -9.48 -2.22 -7.41
C GLY A 43 -8.58 -3.26 -8.07
N GLY A 44 -8.14 -2.99 -9.31
CA GLY A 44 -7.32 -3.91 -10.09
C GLY A 44 -8.04 -5.22 -10.43
N TYR A 45 -7.22 -6.23 -10.66
CA TYR A 45 -7.63 -7.61 -10.88
C TYR A 45 -7.75 -8.37 -9.54
N ASP A 46 -8.82 -9.14 -9.34
CA ASP A 46 -8.98 -10.01 -8.17
C ASP A 46 -8.17 -11.31 -8.34
N PRO A 47 -7.08 -11.51 -7.57
CA PRO A 47 -6.25 -12.70 -7.68
C PRO A 47 -6.97 -14.00 -7.32
N ASN A 48 -8.13 -13.94 -6.66
CA ASN A 48 -8.91 -15.12 -6.30
C ASN A 48 -9.84 -15.62 -7.42
N ASN A 49 -9.95 -14.90 -8.54
CA ASN A 49 -10.78 -15.30 -9.68
C ASN A 49 -10.02 -15.25 -11.04
N PRO A 50 -8.95 -16.05 -11.23
CA PRO A 50 -8.13 -16.01 -12.45
C PRO A 50 -8.78 -16.54 -13.71
N ILE A 51 -9.83 -17.38 -13.60
CA ILE A 51 -10.39 -18.09 -14.75
C ILE A 51 -11.66 -17.40 -15.28
N MET A 52 -12.49 -16.82 -14.42
CA MET A 52 -13.70 -16.10 -14.83
C MET A 52 -13.55 -14.58 -14.77
N GLY A 53 -12.44 -14.06 -14.22
CA GLY A 53 -12.14 -12.63 -14.23
C GLY A 53 -11.74 -12.15 -15.62
N ASP A 54 -12.32 -11.04 -16.06
CA ASP A 54 -11.85 -10.35 -17.26
C ASP A 54 -10.52 -9.65 -16.94
N ILE A 55 -9.45 -10.00 -17.65
CA ILE A 55 -8.12 -9.39 -17.51
C ILE A 55 -7.87 -8.52 -18.75
N PRO A 56 -8.30 -7.25 -18.74
CA PRO A 56 -8.23 -6.41 -19.93
C PRO A 56 -6.80 -5.98 -20.29
N SER A 57 -5.86 -6.01 -19.35
CA SER A 57 -4.45 -5.67 -19.57
C SER A 57 -3.53 -6.19 -18.46
N LEU A 58 -2.23 -6.34 -18.75
CA LEU A 58 -1.17 -6.52 -17.75
C LEU A 58 -1.17 -5.40 -16.70
N GLY A 59 -1.53 -4.17 -17.09
CA GLY A 59 -1.66 -3.04 -16.17
C GLY A 59 -2.69 -3.30 -15.08
N SER A 60 -3.76 -4.03 -15.37
CA SER A 60 -4.81 -4.33 -14.38
C SER A 60 -4.32 -5.24 -13.24
N ILE A 61 -3.34 -6.10 -13.54
CA ILE A 61 -2.73 -7.01 -12.57
C ILE A 61 -1.65 -6.29 -11.76
N THR A 62 -0.83 -5.49 -12.43
CA THR A 62 0.45 -4.99 -11.88
C THR A 62 0.37 -3.60 -11.29
N LEU A 63 -0.63 -2.80 -11.70
CA LEU A 63 -0.82 -1.41 -11.29
C LEU A 63 -2.12 -1.20 -10.51
N ASN A 64 -2.81 -2.30 -10.18
CA ASN A 64 -4.09 -2.29 -9.47
C ASN A 64 -5.18 -1.35 -10.07
N GLY A 65 -5.05 -1.02 -11.36
CA GLY A 65 -5.94 -0.08 -12.04
C GLY A 65 -7.06 -0.77 -12.79
N ASN A 66 -8.20 -0.09 -12.94
CA ASN A 66 -9.27 -0.53 -13.83
C ASN A 66 -9.12 0.15 -15.19
N PHE A 67 -8.68 -0.60 -16.21
CA PHE A 67 -8.41 -0.08 -17.53
C PHE A 67 -9.40 -0.61 -18.56
N GLY A 68 -9.81 0.26 -19.48
CA GLY A 68 -10.41 -0.18 -20.74
C GLY A 68 -9.36 -0.77 -21.67
N GLN A 69 -9.78 -1.36 -22.79
CA GLN A 69 -8.86 -2.04 -23.71
C GLN A 69 -7.73 -1.11 -24.22
N ASP A 70 -8.07 0.10 -24.66
CA ASP A 70 -7.08 1.05 -25.20
C ASP A 70 -6.16 1.64 -24.12
N SER A 71 -6.74 2.06 -22.99
CA SER A 71 -5.96 2.61 -21.87
C SER A 71 -5.11 1.54 -21.18
N GLY A 72 -5.54 0.29 -21.24
CA GLY A 72 -4.80 -0.87 -20.75
C GLY A 72 -3.51 -1.11 -21.54
N ILE A 73 -3.52 -0.90 -22.86
CA ILE A 73 -2.31 -1.00 -23.70
C ILE A 73 -1.29 0.07 -23.28
N LEU A 74 -1.75 1.31 -23.06
CA LEU A 74 -0.88 2.40 -22.60
C LEU A 74 -0.33 2.13 -21.21
N ALA A 75 -1.17 1.68 -20.27
CA ALA A 75 -0.75 1.35 -18.91
C ALA A 75 0.30 0.24 -18.86
N ALA A 76 0.20 -0.75 -19.77
CA ALA A 76 1.18 -1.84 -19.87
C ALA A 76 2.58 -1.38 -20.29
N THR A 77 2.73 -0.20 -20.90
CA THR A 77 4.05 0.37 -21.23
C THR A 77 4.78 0.95 -20.01
N SER A 78 4.10 1.08 -18.88
CA SER A 78 4.70 1.56 -17.63
C SER A 78 5.85 0.66 -17.17
N THR A 79 6.94 1.26 -16.69
CA THR A 79 8.04 0.53 -16.03
C THR A 79 7.59 -0.18 -14.76
N SER A 80 6.58 0.35 -14.08
CA SER A 80 5.98 -0.28 -12.90
C SER A 80 5.13 -1.50 -13.27
N ALA A 81 4.59 -1.55 -14.50
CA ALA A 81 3.84 -2.71 -14.99
C ALA A 81 4.77 -3.82 -15.51
N SER A 82 5.82 -3.44 -16.25
CA SER A 82 6.75 -4.41 -16.88
C SER A 82 7.84 -4.92 -15.94
N GLY A 83 8.11 -4.22 -14.83
CA GLY A 83 9.24 -4.51 -13.95
C GLY A 83 10.60 -4.11 -14.54
N MET A 84 10.65 -3.43 -15.68
CA MET A 84 11.89 -2.99 -16.34
C MET A 84 12.46 -1.67 -15.77
N SER A 85 12.33 -1.47 -14.46
CA SER A 85 13.01 -0.35 -13.78
C SER A 85 14.50 -0.64 -13.64
N SER A 86 15.33 0.41 -13.60
CA SER A 86 16.74 0.27 -13.21
C SER A 86 16.94 -0.16 -11.75
N GLY A 87 15.85 -0.25 -10.98
CA GLY A 87 15.83 -0.67 -9.59
C GLY A 87 16.41 0.40 -8.65
N GLY A 88 16.07 0.29 -7.36
CA GLY A 88 16.80 0.96 -6.29
C GLY A 88 18.07 0.19 -5.90
N SER A 89 18.74 0.64 -4.85
CA SER A 89 19.88 -0.09 -4.27
C SER A 89 19.52 -1.56 -4.02
N GLY A 90 20.36 -2.48 -4.50
CA GLY A 90 20.10 -3.92 -4.39
C GLY A 90 19.02 -4.46 -5.33
N ASN A 91 18.67 -3.73 -6.40
CA ASN A 91 17.60 -4.08 -7.35
C ASN A 91 16.21 -4.21 -6.70
N MET A 92 16.00 -3.51 -5.59
CA MET A 92 14.71 -3.48 -4.88
C MET A 92 13.80 -2.38 -5.42
N VAL A 93 12.50 -2.55 -5.26
CA VAL A 93 11.52 -1.49 -5.54
C VAL A 93 11.79 -0.31 -4.59
N SER A 94 11.90 0.90 -5.14
CA SER A 94 12.18 2.11 -4.38
C SER A 94 10.93 2.81 -3.86
N GLY A 95 9.77 2.55 -4.47
CA GLY A 95 8.49 3.14 -4.11
C GLY A 95 7.88 2.58 -2.83
N TYR A 96 6.84 3.27 -2.37
CA TYR A 96 5.97 2.86 -1.27
C TYR A 96 4.58 2.62 -1.88
N ASP A 97 4.06 1.40 -1.74
CA ASP A 97 2.75 1.00 -2.26
C ASP A 97 1.80 0.57 -1.13
N ILE A 98 2.25 0.58 0.12
CA ILE A 98 1.45 0.19 1.28
C ILE A 98 1.15 1.42 2.12
N ILE A 99 -0.12 1.63 2.45
CA ILE A 99 -0.58 2.68 3.35
C ILE A 99 -1.15 2.04 4.62
N LEU A 100 -0.74 2.56 5.78
CA LEU A 100 -1.36 2.26 7.06
C LEU A 100 -2.09 3.51 7.52
N THR A 101 -3.40 3.38 7.69
CA THR A 101 -4.26 4.37 8.33
C THR A 101 -4.63 3.84 9.71
N ALA A 102 -4.36 4.59 10.77
CA ALA A 102 -4.73 4.23 12.13
C ALA A 102 -5.28 5.46 12.88
N ILE A 103 -6.37 5.26 13.61
CA ILE A 103 -6.98 6.28 14.46
C ILE A 103 -6.64 5.94 15.91
N VAL A 104 -5.94 6.86 16.58
CA VAL A 104 -5.49 6.70 17.97
C VAL A 104 -5.92 7.88 18.82
N SER A 105 -5.89 7.74 20.15
CA SER A 105 -6.03 8.89 21.06
C SER A 105 -4.92 9.92 20.80
N GLU A 106 -5.24 11.21 20.89
CA GLU A 106 -4.31 12.32 20.62
C GLU A 106 -2.99 12.21 21.41
N GLU A 107 -3.04 11.76 22.66
CA GLU A 107 -1.87 11.51 23.52
C GLU A 107 -0.91 10.45 23.00
N ASN A 108 -1.42 9.47 22.23
CA ASN A 108 -0.63 8.38 21.66
C ASN A 108 -0.11 8.69 20.26
N GLY A 109 -0.52 9.82 19.66
CA GLY A 109 -0.23 10.13 18.27
C GLY A 109 1.26 10.18 17.95
N ASP A 110 2.04 10.81 18.83
CA ASP A 110 3.49 10.94 18.62
C ASP A 110 4.22 9.61 18.83
N ARG A 111 3.75 8.80 19.79
CA ARG A 111 4.28 7.45 20.03
C ARG A 111 4.00 6.52 18.86
N ALA A 112 2.79 6.53 18.32
CA ALA A 112 2.43 5.78 17.14
C ALA A 112 3.27 6.18 15.91
N MET A 113 3.52 7.48 15.70
CA MET A 113 4.42 7.92 14.64
C MET A 113 5.87 7.42 14.86
N GLN A 114 6.34 7.37 16.11
CA GLN A 114 7.65 6.82 16.42
C GLN A 114 7.74 5.33 16.10
N ILE A 115 6.75 4.52 16.52
CA ILE A 115 6.67 3.09 16.21
C ILE A 115 6.68 2.86 14.69
N ALA A 116 5.90 3.64 13.94
CA ALA A 116 5.86 3.56 12.48
C ALA A 116 7.24 3.81 11.86
N LYS A 117 7.96 4.83 12.32
CA LYS A 117 9.33 5.14 11.87
C LYS A 117 10.33 4.04 12.21
N GLU A 118 10.25 3.47 13.41
CA GLU A 118 11.08 2.34 13.83
C GLU A 118 10.83 1.09 12.96
N CYS A 119 9.61 0.94 12.42
CA CYS A 119 9.26 -0.10 11.47
C CYS A 119 9.58 0.25 10.00
N GLY A 120 10.17 1.42 9.73
CA GLY A 120 10.65 1.82 8.41
C GLY A 120 9.63 2.58 7.55
N CYS A 121 8.64 3.24 8.16
CA CYS A 121 7.73 4.11 7.43
C CYS A 121 8.44 5.35 6.85
N LEU A 122 7.83 5.93 5.81
CA LEU A 122 8.14 7.30 5.36
C LEU A 122 7.46 8.34 6.28
#